data_AF-A0A958GPR6-F1
#
_entry.id   AF-A0A958GPR6-F1
#
_cell.length_a   1.000
_cell.length_b   1.000
_cell.length_c   1.000
_cell.angle_alpha   90.00
_cell.angle_beta   90.00
_cell.angle_gamma   90.00
#
_symmetry.space_group_name_H-M   'P 1'
#
loop_
_entity.id
_entity.type
_entity.pdbx_description
1 polymer ?
#
loop_
_entity_poly.entity_id
_entity_poly.type
_entity_poly.pdbx_seq_one_letter_code
_entity_poly.pdbx_strand_id
1 'polypeptide(L)'
;MSSAPPARADGDFTELFEVFVQEKAGEAHQHVGSVRAAGPSLALQHARDVYARRSSPASIWVVPTAAITATVDADIASFFEPAADKAYRHPQFYRVPKDTPEES
;
A
#
# COMPACT_ATOMS: atom_id res chain seq x y z
N MET A 1 -2.15 -47.76 29.54
CA MET A 1 -1.25 -46.76 28.90
C MET A 1 -2.00 -46.18 27.72
N SER A 2 -2.76 -45.10 27.96
CA SER A 2 -3.51 -44.40 26.91
C SER A 2 -2.58 -43.36 26.30
N SER A 3 -2.17 -43.56 25.04
CA SER A 3 -1.42 -42.55 24.31
C SER A 3 -2.36 -41.40 23.96
N ALA A 4 -2.05 -40.20 24.46
CA ALA A 4 -2.63 -38.97 23.95
C ALA A 4 -2.38 -38.89 22.43
N PRO A 5 -3.31 -38.34 21.63
CA PRO A 5 -3.03 -38.05 20.23
C PRO A 5 -1.85 -37.05 20.17
N PRO A 6 -0.95 -37.15 19.18
CA PRO A 6 0.04 -36.11 19.00
C PRO A 6 -0.72 -34.80 18.75
N ALA A 7 -0.43 -33.78 19.56
CA ALA A 7 -0.83 -32.42 19.25
C ALA A 7 -0.31 -32.13 17.84
N ARG A 8 -1.21 -32.04 16.86
CA ARG A 8 -0.83 -31.52 15.55
C ARG A 8 -0.26 -30.14 15.82
N ALA A 9 1.02 -29.96 15.51
CA ALA A 9 1.57 -28.63 15.30
C ALA A 9 0.95 -28.11 13.99
N ASP A 10 -0.35 -27.78 14.02
CA ASP A 10 -1.02 -27.04 12.96
C ASP A 10 -0.61 -25.57 13.11
N GLY A 11 0.69 -25.31 13.01
CA GLY A 11 1.20 -23.98 12.68
C GLY A 11 0.80 -23.77 11.24
N ASP A 12 -0.38 -23.21 11.02
CA ASP A 12 -0.92 -22.89 9.71
C ASP A 12 0.18 -22.11 8.96
N PHE A 13 0.82 -22.74 7.96
CA PHE A 13 2.01 -22.21 7.26
C PHE A 13 1.65 -21.03 6.33
N THR A 14 0.62 -20.27 6.69
CA THR A 14 0.04 -19.20 5.91
C THR A 14 0.38 -17.85 6.53
N GLU A 15 0.96 -16.99 5.70
CA GLU A 15 1.28 -15.60 6.04
C GLU A 15 0.12 -14.68 5.65
N LEU A 16 -0.01 -13.54 6.33
CA LEU A 16 -1.02 -12.51 6.04
C LEU A 16 -0.49 -11.54 4.98
N PHE A 17 -1.32 -11.27 3.97
CA PHE A 17 -1.04 -10.33 2.89
C PHE A 17 -2.13 -9.26 2.83
N GLU A 18 -1.72 -8.00 2.75
CA GLU A 18 -2.60 -6.89 2.41
C GLU A 18 -2.81 -6.82 0.90
N VAL A 19 -4.06 -6.60 0.48
CA VAL A 19 -4.48 -6.61 -0.92
C VAL A 19 -4.86 -5.19 -1.33
N PHE A 20 -4.31 -4.75 -2.47
CA PHE A 20 -4.65 -3.49 -3.09
C PHE A 20 -5.12 -3.70 -4.53
N VAL A 21 -6.19 -3.02 -4.90
CA VAL A 21 -6.82 -3.15 -6.23
C VAL A 21 -6.84 -1.80 -6.94
N GLN A 22 -6.49 -1.82 -8.21
CA GLN A 22 -6.71 -0.72 -9.15
C GLN A 22 -7.83 -1.12 -10.10
N GLU A 23 -9.00 -0.49 -9.95
CA GLU A 23 -10.18 -0.81 -10.77
C GLU A 23 -9.96 -0.43 -12.24
N LYS A 24 -9.41 0.77 -12.51
CA LYS A 24 -9.12 1.25 -13.87
C LYS A 24 -7.65 1.63 -14.03
N ALA A 25 -7.09 1.37 -15.21
CA ALA A 25 -5.70 1.72 -15.51
C ALA A 25 -5.45 3.22 -15.31
N GLY A 26 -4.42 3.54 -14.52
CA GLY A 26 -4.02 4.91 -14.20
C GLY A 26 -4.62 5.47 -12.90
N GLU A 27 -5.59 4.79 -12.27
CA GLU A 27 -6.07 5.15 -10.94
C GLU A 27 -5.11 4.65 -9.84
N ALA A 28 -5.25 5.15 -8.61
CA ALA A 28 -4.48 4.65 -7.49
C ALA A 28 -4.94 3.25 -7.06
N HIS A 29 -4.01 2.41 -6.63
CA HIS A 29 -4.31 1.17 -5.92
C HIS A 29 -4.93 1.50 -4.56
N GLN A 30 -6.09 0.93 -4.28
CA GLN A 30 -6.80 1.10 -3.02
C GLN A 30 -6.73 -0.19 -2.21
N HIS A 31 -6.51 -0.08 -0.90
CA HIS A 31 -6.56 -1.24 -0.01
C HIS A 31 -8.00 -1.77 0.09
N VAL A 32 -8.18 -3.07 -0.12
CA VAL A 32 -9.51 -3.71 -0.11
C VAL A 32 -9.64 -4.78 0.98
N GLY A 33 -8.57 -5.08 1.70
CA GLY A 33 -8.54 -6.06 2.79
C GLY A 33 -7.31 -6.95 2.74
N SER A 34 -7.41 -8.14 3.34
CA SER A 34 -6.29 -9.03 3.56
C SER A 34 -6.63 -10.49 3.24
N VAL A 35 -5.64 -11.28 2.82
CA VAL A 35 -5.77 -12.74 2.61
C VAL A 35 -4.65 -13.49 3.30
N ARG A 36 -4.89 -14.75 3.68
CA ARG A 36 -3.84 -15.66 4.13
C ARG A 36 -3.42 -16.58 2.98
N ALA A 37 -2.11 -16.77 2.82
CA ALA A 37 -1.55 -17.67 1.81
C ALA A 37 -0.13 -18.13 2.19
N ALA A 38 0.32 -19.25 1.61
CA ALA A 38 1.68 -19.76 1.78
C ALA A 38 2.75 -18.95 0.99
N GLY A 39 2.35 -17.93 0.23
CA GLY A 39 3.27 -17.08 -0.52
C GLY A 39 2.57 -16.15 -1.52
N PRO A 40 3.30 -15.24 -2.18
CA PRO A 40 2.73 -14.16 -3.00
C PRO A 40 1.88 -14.65 -4.18
N SER A 41 2.31 -15.69 -4.90
CA SER A 41 1.57 -16.22 -6.06
C SER A 41 0.23 -16.83 -5.65
N LEU A 42 0.16 -17.46 -4.47
CA LEU A 42 -1.09 -17.99 -3.93
C LEU A 42 -1.95 -16.87 -3.35
N ALA A 43 -1.33 -15.86 -2.72
CA ALA A 43 -2.02 -14.66 -2.26
C ALA A 43 -2.72 -13.94 -3.41
N LEU A 44 -2.09 -13.80 -4.59
CA LEU A 44 -2.72 -13.22 -5.78
C LEU A 44 -3.95 -14.01 -6.24
N GLN A 45 -3.88 -15.34 -6.22
CA GLN A 45 -5.02 -16.19 -6.57
C GLN A 45 -6.17 -16.00 -5.58
N HIS A 46 -5.87 -16.05 -4.28
CA HIS A 46 -6.87 -15.80 -3.22
C HIS A 46 -7.48 -14.40 -3.34
N ALA A 47 -6.65 -13.38 -3.57
CA ALA A 47 -7.09 -12.00 -3.74
C ALA A 47 -8.03 -11.84 -4.95
N ARG A 48 -7.68 -12.43 -6.10
CA ARG A 48 -8.55 -12.45 -7.28
C ARG A 48 -9.89 -13.14 -6.98
N ASP A 49 -9.83 -14.29 -6.32
CA ASP A 49 -11.02 -15.08 -6.03
C ASP A 49 -11.91 -14.44 -4.97
N VAL A 50 -11.39 -13.59 -4.08
CA VAL A 50 -12.18 -12.88 -3.06
C VAL A 50 -12.68 -11.52 -3.57
N TYR A 51 -11.80 -10.72 -4.17
CA TYR A 51 -12.05 -9.31 -4.46
C TYR A 51 -12.39 -9.00 -5.93
N ALA A 52 -12.14 -9.92 -6.87
CA ALA A 52 -12.35 -9.70 -8.30
C ALA A 52 -13.41 -10.63 -8.92
N ARG A 53 -14.37 -11.13 -8.14
CA ARG A 53 -15.40 -12.06 -8.66
C ARG A 53 -16.37 -11.44 -9.67
N ARG A 54 -16.65 -10.14 -9.56
CA ARG A 54 -17.67 -9.44 -10.37
C ARG A 54 -17.10 -8.29 -11.21
N SER A 55 -15.84 -7.94 -11.01
CA SER A 55 -15.10 -6.92 -11.75
C SER A 55 -13.80 -7.55 -12.25
N SER A 56 -13.34 -7.09 -13.42
CA SER A 56 -12.00 -7.41 -13.92
C SER A 56 -11.10 -6.22 -13.65
N PRO A 57 -10.45 -6.13 -12.47
CA PRO A 57 -9.62 -4.99 -12.13
C PRO A 57 -8.43 -4.89 -13.10
N ALA A 58 -7.94 -3.67 -13.32
CA ALA A 58 -6.77 -3.43 -14.14
C ALA A 58 -5.49 -3.99 -13.52
N SER A 59 -5.38 -3.96 -12.19
CA SER A 59 -4.20 -4.45 -11.45
C SER A 59 -4.53 -4.85 -10.01
N ILE A 60 -3.83 -5.86 -9.50
CA ILE A 60 -3.90 -6.31 -8.11
C ILE A 60 -2.48 -6.39 -7.56
N TRP A 61 -2.26 -5.78 -6.40
CA TRP A 61 -1.05 -5.96 -5.61
C TRP A 61 -1.36 -6.75 -4.34
N VAL A 62 -0.40 -7.59 -3.95
CA VAL A 62 -0.38 -8.25 -2.66
C VAL A 62 0.96 -7.96 -2.00
N VAL A 63 0.91 -7.60 -0.72
CA VAL A 63 2.10 -7.23 0.04
C VAL A 63 2.04 -7.99 1.37
N PRO A 64 3.10 -8.70 1.79
CA PRO A 64 3.14 -9.31 3.11
C PRO A 64 2.90 -8.22 4.17
N THR A 65 1.99 -8.46 5.12
CA THR A 65 1.70 -7.47 6.17
C THR A 65 2.98 -7.11 6.95
N ALA A 66 3.89 -8.07 7.14
CA ALA A 66 5.18 -7.85 7.78
C ALA A 66 6.13 -6.89 7.03
N ALA A 67 5.88 -6.65 5.73
CA ALA A 67 6.66 -5.70 4.93
C ALA A 67 6.11 -4.25 5.02
N ILE A 68 4.96 -4.04 5.66
CA ILE A 68 4.34 -2.72 5.80
C ILE A 68 4.75 -2.13 7.14
N THR A 69 5.38 -0.95 7.10
CA THR A 69 5.64 -0.15 8.30
C THR A 69 4.61 0.96 8.36
N ALA A 70 3.88 1.05 9.46
CA ALA A 70 2.88 2.08 9.70
C ALA A 70 3.32 2.98 10.86
N THR A 71 2.96 4.27 10.77
CA THR A 71 3.07 5.20 11.90
C THR A 71 2.05 4.83 12.97
N VAL A 72 2.38 5.10 14.24
CA VAL A 72 1.43 5.04 15.36
C VAL A 72 0.92 6.44 15.72
N ASP A 73 -0.12 6.54 16.55
CA ASP A 73 -0.70 7.83 16.95
C ASP A 73 0.34 8.81 17.55
N ALA A 74 1.33 8.28 18.27
CA ALA A 74 2.42 9.07 18.83
C ALA A 74 3.34 9.71 17.78
N ASP A 75 3.41 9.14 16.57
CA ASP A 75 4.24 9.65 15.47
C ASP A 75 3.58 10.82 14.74
N ILE A 76 2.25 10.99 14.87
CA ILE A 76 1.48 11.95 14.08
C ILE A 76 2.01 13.38 14.25
N ALA A 77 2.27 13.78 15.50
CA ALA A 77 2.81 15.11 15.79
C ALA A 77 4.13 15.37 15.06
N SER A 78 5.06 14.41 15.11
CA SER A 78 6.40 14.56 14.52
C SER A 78 6.41 14.52 12.99
N PHE A 79 5.56 13.70 12.38
CA PHE A 79 5.53 13.53 10.92
C PHE A 79 4.71 14.61 10.20
N PHE A 80 3.66 15.15 10.83
CA PHE A 80 2.68 16.00 10.13
C PHE A 80 2.58 17.44 10.64
N GLU A 81 2.96 17.76 11.88
CA GLU A 81 2.92 19.15 12.38
C GLU A 81 3.91 20.10 11.68
N PRO A 82 5.14 19.71 11.32
CA PRO A 82 6.09 20.61 10.62
C PRO A 82 5.64 21.01 9.20
N ALA A 83 4.65 20.31 8.63
CA ALA A 83 4.09 20.60 7.31
C ALA A 83 2.90 21.56 7.35
N ALA A 84 2.21 21.69 8.49
CA ALA A 84 1.06 22.58 8.64
C ALA A 84 1.45 24.07 8.65
N ASP A 85 2.67 24.39 9.10
CA ASP A 85 3.15 25.77 9.24
C ASP A 85 3.90 26.29 7.99
N LYS A 86 3.88 25.52 6.89
CA LYS A 86 4.42 25.96 5.60
C LYS A 86 3.28 26.39 4.69
N ALA A 87 2.95 27.67 4.72
CA ALA A 87 2.23 28.34 3.66
C ALA A 87 2.92 28.01 2.32
N TYR A 88 2.30 27.13 1.52
CA TYR A 88 2.92 26.61 0.31
C TYR A 88 3.19 27.76 -0.68
N ARG A 89 4.31 27.63 -1.40
CA ARG A 89 4.82 28.63 -2.34
C ARG A 89 3.79 28.94 -3.43
N HIS A 90 3.23 30.15 -3.43
CA HIS A 90 2.47 30.67 -4.56
C HIS A 90 3.41 30.76 -5.79
N PRO A 91 3.01 30.30 -6.99
CA PRO A 91 3.83 30.32 -8.20
C PRO A 91 4.31 31.72 -8.64
N GLN A 92 3.81 32.79 -8.00
CA GLN A 92 4.12 34.19 -8.32
C GLN A 92 5.52 34.64 -7.87
N PHE A 93 6.28 33.81 -7.14
CA PHE A 93 7.61 34.17 -6.62
C PHE A 93 8.79 33.78 -7.53
N TYR A 94 8.57 33.23 -8.73
CA TYR A 94 9.64 33.17 -9.73
C TYR A 94 9.86 34.58 -10.29
N ARG A 95 10.92 35.28 -9.83
CA ARG A 95 11.51 36.35 -10.62
C ARG A 95 12.16 35.72 -11.83
N VAL A 96 11.50 35.80 -12.97
CA VAL A 96 12.13 35.61 -14.28
C VAL A 96 13.18 36.72 -14.42
N PRO A 97 14.47 36.42 -14.55
CA PRO A 97 15.46 37.43 -14.87
C PRO A 97 15.08 38.06 -16.22
N LYS A 98 14.83 39.37 -16.21
CA LYS A 98 14.74 40.15 -17.44
C LYS A 98 16.18 40.45 -17.81
N ASP A 99 16.73 39.70 -18.77
CA ASP A 99 17.79 40.13 -19.70
C ASP A 99 18.24 38.92 -20.54
N THR A 100 17.71 38.84 -21.76
CA THR A 100 18.27 38.06 -22.88
C THR A 100 18.47 39.07 -24.02
N PRO A 101 19.63 39.10 -24.68
CA PRO A 101 20.18 40.32 -25.28
C PRO A 101 19.46 40.75 -26.56
N GLU A 102 19.51 42.05 -26.84
CA GLU A 102 19.02 42.67 -28.08
C GLU A 102 19.75 42.12 -29.32
N GLU A 103 18.98 41.78 -30.35
CA GLU A 103 19.50 41.78 -31.71
C GLU A 103 18.42 42.19 -32.73
N SER A 104 18.72 43.33 -33.39
CA SER A 104 18.19 43.90 -34.65
C SER A 104 16.81 44.57 -34.67
#